data_AF-A0A963L677-F1
#
_entry.id   AF-A0A963L677-F1
#
_cell.length_a   1.000
_cell.length_b   1.000
_cell.length_c   1.000
_cell.angle_alpha   90.00
_cell.angle_beta   90.00
_cell.angle_gamma   90.00
#
_symmetry.space_group_name_H-M   'P 1'
#
loop_
_entity.id
_entity.type
_entity.pdbx_description
1 polymer ?
#
loop_
_entity_poly.entity_id
_entity_poly.type
_entity_poly.pdbx_seq_one_letter_code
_entity_poly.pdbx_strand_id
1 'polypeptide(L)' 'MTMFNKVTKTFQWGQHSVTMETGEIARQSSGAVLLDMEGTVVLATVVAKSEAKAGQDFFPLTVDYLEKSYAAGKIPG' A
#
# COMPACT_ATOMS: atom_id res chain seq x y z
N MET A 1 -5.43 -25.11 -0.75
CA MET A 1 -6.02 -23.80 -0.40
C MET A 1 -4.92 -22.92 0.15
N THR A 2 -4.75 -21.71 -0.37
CA THR A 2 -3.77 -20.75 0.16
C THR A 2 -4.22 -20.27 1.55
N MET A 3 -3.27 -20.00 2.44
CA MET A 3 -3.54 -19.56 3.82
C MET A 3 -4.27 -18.21 3.89
N PHE A 4 -4.28 -17.44 2.80
CA PHE A 4 -4.84 -16.09 2.73
C PHE A 4 -5.86 -15.92 1.60
N ASN A 5 -6.87 -15.08 1.85
CA ASN A 5 -7.84 -14.66 0.85
C ASN A 5 -7.27 -13.46 0.08
N LYS A 6 -6.55 -13.77 -0.99
CA LYS A 6 -5.91 -12.79 -1.84
C LYS A 6 -6.84 -12.34 -2.96
N VAL A 7 -6.94 -11.03 -3.15
CA VAL A 7 -7.70 -10.43 -4.24
C VAL A 7 -6.75 -9.64 -5.13
N THR A 8 -6.73 -9.99 -6.41
CA THR A 8 -5.91 -9.33 -7.43
C THR A 8 -6.80 -8.75 -8.53
N LYS A 9 -6.51 -7.53 -8.96
CA LYS A 9 -7.16 -6.87 -10.10
C LYS A 9 -6.10 -6.27 -11.00
N THR A 10 -6.21 -6.54 -12.29
CA THR A 10 -5.35 -5.97 -13.31
C THR A 10 -6.21 -5.18 -14.29
N PHE A 11 -5.74 -4.00 -14.67
CA PHE A 11 -6.39 -3.14 -15.65
C PHE A 11 -5.35 -2.37 -16.45
N GLN A 12 -5.78 -1.83 -17.59
CA GLN A 12 -4.94 -0.98 -18.43
C GLN A 12 -5.09 0.50 -18.05
N TRP A 13 -3.96 1.18 -17.87
CA TRP A 13 -3.86 2.61 -17.69
C TRP A 13 -2.97 3.20 -18.79
N GLY A 14 -3.61 3.71 -19.84
CA GLY A 14 -2.88 4.24 -21.00
C GLY A 14 -2.11 3.13 -21.69
N GLN A 15 -0.78 3.19 -21.64
CA GLN A 15 0.13 2.18 -22.20
C GLN A 15 0.67 1.20 -21.15
N HIS A 16 0.19 1.27 -19.91
CA HIS A 16 0.75 0.53 -18.78
C HIS A 16 -0.28 -0.43 -18.17
N SER A 17 0.12 -1.68 -17.99
CA SER A 17 -0.62 -2.65 -17.20
C SER A 17 -0.42 -2.37 -15.72
N VAL A 18 -1.52 -2.15 -15.00
CA VAL A 18 -1.51 -1.92 -13.55
C VAL A 18 -2.14 -3.11 -12.86
N THR A 19 -1.43 -3.70 -11.92
CA THR A 19 -1.92 -4.78 -11.06
C THR A 19 -1.98 -4.32 -9.62
N MET A 20 -3.11 -4.54 -8.97
CA MET A 20 -3.34 -4.24 -7.56
C MET A 20 -3.70 -5.52 -6.83
N GLU A 21 -3.02 -5.76 -5.70
CA GLU A 21 -3.21 -6.94 -4.87
C GLU A 21 -3.46 -6.55 -3.41
N THR A 22 -4.42 -7.24 -2.76
CA THR A 22 -4.69 -7.10 -1.33
C THR A 22 -4.95 -8.46 -0.68
N GLY A 23 -4.83 -8.53 0.65
CA GLY A 23 -5.17 -9.71 1.44
C GLY A 23 -4.01 -10.65 1.75
N GLU A 24 -2.82 -10.41 1.21
CA GLU A 24 -1.60 -11.20 1.50
C GLU A 24 -0.64 -10.47 2.46
N ILE A 25 -0.28 -9.21 2.14
CA ILE A 25 0.72 -8.41 2.85
C ILE A 25 0.06 -7.37 3.79
N ALA A 26 0.69 -7.08 4.94
CA ALA A 26 0.31 -6.01 5.88
C ALA A 26 -1.15 -6.06 6.39
N ARG A 27 -1.69 -7.28 6.58
CA ARG A 27 -3.10 -7.56 6.93
C ARG A 27 -3.61 -6.97 8.25
N GLN A 28 -2.71 -6.48 9.12
CA GLN A 28 -3.10 -5.82 10.38
C GLN A 28 -3.43 -4.34 10.19
N SER A 29 -3.09 -3.76 9.03
CA SER A 29 -3.53 -2.42 8.67
C SER A 29 -5.04 -2.38 8.41
N SER A 30 -5.66 -1.20 8.46
CA SER A 30 -7.06 -1.03 8.05
C SER A 30 -7.25 -1.32 6.56
N GLY A 31 -6.22 -1.08 5.75
CA GLY A 31 -6.15 -1.51 4.36
C GLY A 31 -4.72 -1.51 3.84
N ALA A 32 -4.39 -2.48 3.00
CA ALA A 32 -3.10 -2.57 2.33
C ALA A 32 -3.27 -3.01 0.89
N VAL A 33 -2.54 -2.37 -0.03
CA VAL A 33 -2.49 -2.72 -1.45
C VAL A 33 -1.03 -2.75 -1.89
N LEU A 34 -0.63 -3.86 -2.50
CA LEU A 34 0.57 -3.94 -3.32
C LEU A 34 0.19 -3.58 -4.75
N LEU A 35 0.74 -2.49 -5.27
CA LEU A 35 0.54 -2.03 -6.63
C LEU A 35 1.81 -2.31 -7.43
N ASP A 36 1.63 -2.89 -8.61
CA ASP A 36 2.66 -3.06 -9.63
C ASP A 36 2.21 -2.33 -10.90
N MET A 37 3.09 -1.51 -11.44
CA MET A 37 2.95 -0.91 -12.76
C MET A 37 4.25 -1.11 -13.53
N GLU A 38 4.23 -2.05 -14.47
CA GLU A 38 5.37 -2.39 -15.34
C GLU A 38 6.69 -2.62 -14.57
N GLY A 39 6.62 -3.29 -13.41
CA GLY A 39 7.79 -3.63 -12.58
C GLY A 39 8.18 -2.56 -11.55
N THR A 40 7.53 -1.39 -11.55
CA THR A 40 7.59 -0.47 -10.41
C THR A 40 6.56 -0.89 -9.37
N VAL A 41 7.03 -1.32 -8.20
CA VAL A 41 6.17 -1.87 -7.14
C VAL A 41 6.14 -0.96 -5.92
N VAL A 42 4.93 -0.65 -5.43
CA VAL A 42 4.69 0.14 -4.22
C VAL A 42 3.73 -0.61 -3.30
N LEU A 43 4.06 -0.67 -2.01
CA LEU A 43 3.13 -1.09 -0.96
C LEU A 43 2.53 0.16 -0.30
N ALA A 44 1.23 0.36 -0.48
CA ALA A 44 0.46 1.39 0.20
C ALA A 44 -0.32 0.78 1.37
N THR A 45 -0.20 1.36 2.56
CA THR A 45 -0.95 0.95 3.75
C THR A 45 -1.72 2.13 4.33
N VAL A 46 -2.87 1.83 4.93
CA VAL A 46 -3.74 2.79 5.61
C VAL A 46 -4.08 2.24 6.98
N VAL A 47 -3.98 3.09 8.00
CA VAL A 47 -4.49 2.80 9.33
C VAL A 47 -5.42 3.92 9.75
N ALA A 48 -6.65 3.57 10.09
CA ALA A 48 -7.65 4.49 10.60
C ALA A 48 -8.03 4.08 12.02
N LYS A 49 -8.08 5.05 12.93
CA LYS A 49 -8.67 4.83 14.25
C LYS A 49 -10.19 4.79 14.11
N SER A 50 -10.83 3.83 14.76
CA SER A 50 -12.29 3.71 14.77
C SER A 50 -12.98 4.85 15.51
N GLU A 51 -12.26 5.53 16.41
CA GLU A 51 -12.77 6.62 17.24
C GLU A 51 -11.84 7.83 17.20
N ALA A 52 -12.43 9.01 17.17
CA ALA A 52 -11.71 10.28 17.28
C ALA A 52 -11.14 10.46 18.69
N LYS A 53 -10.03 11.19 18.82
CA LYS A 53 -9.50 11.54 20.14
C LYS A 53 -10.43 12.56 20.81
N ALA A 54 -10.65 12.42 22.12
CA ALA A 54 -11.41 13.41 22.88
C ALA A 54 -10.79 14.81 22.76
N GLY A 55 -11.61 15.83 22.53
CA GLY A 55 -11.15 17.22 22.37
C GLY A 55 -10.45 17.51 21.04
N GLN A 56 -10.50 16.60 20.07
CA GLN A 56 -9.96 16.83 18.73
C GLN A 56 -10.83 17.81 17.93
N ASP A 57 -10.23 18.93 17.52
CA ASP A 57 -10.86 20.02 16.76
C ASP A 57 -10.44 20.08 15.28
N PHE A 58 -9.49 19.24 14.85
CA PHE A 58 -9.01 19.13 13.47
C PHE A 58 -8.84 17.67 13.03
N PHE A 59 -8.78 17.43 11.71
CA PHE A 59 -8.56 16.10 11.14
C PHE A 59 -7.06 15.75 11.08
N PRO A 60 -6.58 14.74 11.84
CA PRO A 60 -5.16 14.41 11.93
C PRO A 60 -4.77 13.43 10.82
N LEU A 61 -4.39 13.94 9.66
CA LEU A 61 -3.91 13.12 8.55
C LEU A 61 -2.39 13.27 8.39
N THR A 62 -1.70 12.13 8.36
CA THR A 62 -0.28 12.05 8.02
C THR A 62 -0.12 11.13 6.81
N VAL A 63 0.74 11.52 5.88
CA VAL A 63 1.12 10.70 4.73
C VAL A 63 2.64 10.59 4.72
N ASP A 64 3.13 9.36 4.86
CA ASP A 64 4.56 9.05 4.80
C ASP A 64 4.87 8.35 3.48
N TYR A 65 5.75 8.95 2.68
CA TYR A 65 6.30 8.34 1.47
C TYR A 65 7.78 8.02 1.71
N LEU A 66 8.14 6.74 1.52
CA LEU A 66 9.52 6.28 1.67
C LEU A 66 9.94 5.48 0.45
N GLU A 67 11.00 5.93 -0.20
CA GLU A 67 11.73 5.13 -1.17
C GLU A 67 12.79 4.29 -0.46
N LYS A 68 12.96 3.05 -0.94
CA LYS A 68 13.97 2.15 -0.42
C LYS A 68 15.06 2.00 -1.47
N SER A 69 16.31 2.30 -1.13
CA SER A 69 17.44 2.23 -2.07
C SER A 69 17.59 0.85 -2.73
N TYR A 70 17.22 -0.22 -2.00
CA TYR A 70 17.21 -1.58 -2.53
C TYR A 70 16.21 -1.78 -3.68
N ALA A 71 15.15 -0.96 -3.79
CA ALA A 71 14.18 -1.03 -4.89
C ALA A 71 14.84 -0.70 -6.25
N ALA A 72 15.92 0.08 -6.24
CA ALA A 72 16.75 0.35 -7.41
C ALA A 72 18.05 -0.49 -7.42
N GLY A 73 18.18 -1.50 -6.55
CA GLY A 73 19.38 -2.32 -6.43
C GLY A 73 20.60 -1.60 -5.85
N LYS A 74 20.39 -0.52 -5.08
CA LYS A 74 21.48 0.30 -4.49
C LYS A 74 21.61 0.10 -2.98
N ILE A 75 22.84 0.12 -2.48
CA ILE A 75 23.14 0.21 -1.04
C ILE A 75 23.11 1.70 -0.64
N PRO A 76 22.46 2.10 0.47
CA PRO A 76 22.48 3.48 0.94
C PRO A 76 23.91 3.93 1.28
N GLY A 77 24.34 5.07 0.72
CA GLY A 77 25.67 5.66 0.92
C GLY A 77 25.85 6.92 0.10
#